data_AF-A0A356J5T3-F1
#
_entry.id   AF-A0A356J5T3-F1
#
_cell.length_a   1.000
_cell.length_b   1.000
_cell.length_c   1.000
_cell.angle_alpha   90.00
_cell.angle_beta   90.00
_cell.angle_gamma   90.00
#
_symmetry.space_group_name_H-M   'P 1'
#
loop_
_entity.id
_entity.type
_entity.pdbx_description
1 polymer ?
#
loop_
_entity_poly.entity_id
_entity_poly.type
_entity_poly.pdbx_seq_one_letter_code
_entity_poly.pdbx_strand_id
1 'polypeptide(L)'
;MAGVETDIMENYRQHTHGKMVGGNGWGGYGKDSQWFGHFQWTHEETPDGWHTYGCEWSPSGYTFYCDGKKVGEQNTPVSQVPEFLLVSTE
;
A
#
# COMPACT_ATOMS: atom_id res chain seq x y z
N MET A 1 -0.76 -19.48 -9.55
CA MET A 1 -0.42 -18.05 -9.67
C MET A 1 -0.11 -17.55 -8.28
N ALA A 2 0.94 -16.73 -8.11
CA ALA A 2 1.17 -16.03 -6.84
C ALA A 2 0.16 -14.87 -6.73
N GLY A 3 -0.18 -14.50 -5.49
CA GLY A 3 -0.97 -13.29 -5.22
C GLY A 3 -0.15 -12.01 -5.40
N VAL A 4 -0.78 -10.88 -5.08
CA VAL A 4 -0.13 -9.58 -4.93
C VAL A 4 0.02 -9.31 -3.43
N GLU A 5 1.18 -8.80 -3.04
CA GLU A 5 1.39 -8.17 -1.75
C GLU A 5 0.96 -6.72 -1.88
N THR A 6 0.01 -6.29 -1.05
CA THR A 6 -0.57 -4.94 -1.09
C THR A 6 -0.28 -4.21 0.20
N ASP A 7 0.72 -3.34 0.16
CA ASP A 7 1.12 -2.48 1.26
C ASP A 7 0.18 -1.28 1.30
N ILE A 8 -0.87 -1.39 2.10
CA ILE A 8 -1.86 -0.31 2.28
C ILE A 8 -1.19 0.92 2.92
N MET A 9 -0.27 0.69 3.86
CA MET A 9 0.52 1.72 4.53
C MET A 9 1.79 1.11 5.13
N GLU A 10 2.93 1.75 4.87
CA GLU A 10 4.15 1.60 5.65
C GLU A 10 4.68 2.97 6.09
N ASN A 11 5.35 3.03 7.25
CA ASN A 11 5.74 4.28 7.90
C ASN A 11 7.25 4.52 8.00
N TYR A 12 8.11 3.67 7.43
CA TYR A 12 9.57 3.78 7.59
C TYR A 12 10.17 5.10 7.04
N ARG A 13 9.42 5.82 6.18
CA ARG A 13 9.79 7.15 5.65
C ARG A 13 9.27 8.31 6.51
N GLN A 14 8.37 8.08 7.47
CA GLN A 14 7.67 9.14 8.19
C GLN A 14 8.63 9.98 9.03
N HIS A 15 9.45 9.33 9.86
CA HIS A 15 10.40 10.02 10.75
C HIS A 15 11.44 10.87 9.99
N THR A 16 11.91 10.38 8.84
CA THR A 16 13.05 10.98 8.13
C THR A 16 12.63 11.95 7.02
N HIS A 17 11.47 11.73 6.41
CA HIS A 17 11.02 12.48 5.24
C HIS A 17 9.62 13.09 5.41
N GLY A 18 8.91 12.80 6.50
CA GLY A 18 7.51 13.20 6.67
C GLY A 18 6.58 12.56 5.63
N LYS A 19 6.95 11.38 5.13
CA LYS A 19 6.22 10.65 4.08
C LYS A 19 5.73 9.31 4.58
N MET A 20 4.51 8.97 4.20
CA MET A 20 3.99 7.61 4.26
C MET A 20 4.15 6.98 2.88
N VAL A 21 4.19 5.64 2.83
CA VAL A 21 4.31 4.91 1.57
C VAL A 21 3.34 3.74 1.49
N GLY A 22 3.09 3.29 0.27
CA GLY A 22 2.27 2.13 -0.05
C GLY A 22 2.55 1.68 -1.47
N GLY A 23 2.09 0.49 -1.83
CA GLY A 23 2.39 -0.10 -3.12
C GLY A 23 2.01 -1.56 -3.23
N ASN A 24 2.34 -2.15 -4.37
CA ASN A 24 2.11 -3.55 -4.65
C ASN A 24 3.39 -4.26 -5.14
N GLY A 25 3.58 -5.48 -4.65
CA GLY A 25 4.60 -6.44 -5.09
C GLY A 25 3.97 -7.74 -5.60
N TRP A 26 4.61 -8.42 -6.56
CA TRP A 26 4.13 -9.72 -7.07
C TRP A 26 5.28 -10.62 -7.52
N GLY A 27 4.96 -11.87 -7.85
CA GLY A 27 5.96 -12.87 -8.25
C GLY A 27 6.66 -13.56 -7.08
N GLY A 28 6.24 -13.27 -5.84
CA GLY A 28 6.90 -13.71 -4.61
C GLY A 28 8.21 -12.97 -4.37
N TYR A 29 8.92 -13.31 -3.29
CA TYR A 29 10.21 -12.70 -2.98
C TYR A 29 11.38 -13.38 -3.71
N GLY A 30 12.47 -12.63 -3.91
CA GLY A 30 13.70 -13.11 -4.52
C GLY A 30 13.81 -12.75 -6.01
N LYS A 31 14.46 -13.61 -6.79
CA LYS A 31 14.80 -13.33 -8.20
C LYS A 31 13.61 -13.05 -9.12
N ASP A 32 12.43 -13.56 -8.75
CA ASP A 32 11.21 -13.47 -9.55
C ASP A 32 10.31 -12.32 -9.06
N SER A 33 10.73 -11.60 -8.00
CA SER A 33 9.98 -10.47 -7.44
C SER A 33 9.86 -9.32 -8.43
N GLN A 34 8.69 -8.71 -8.42
CA GLN A 34 8.32 -7.61 -9.29
C GLN A 34 7.61 -6.54 -8.47
N TRP A 35 7.86 -5.27 -8.81
CA TRP A 35 7.37 -4.11 -8.07
C TRP A 35 7.16 -2.94 -9.02
N PHE A 36 6.16 -2.09 -8.75
CA PHE A 36 6.11 -0.73 -9.33
C PHE A 36 6.96 0.27 -8.52
N GLY A 37 7.49 -0.17 -7.38
CA GLY A 37 7.96 0.70 -6.32
C GLY A 37 6.80 1.24 -5.48
N HIS A 38 7.14 1.89 -4.37
CA HIS A 38 6.15 2.52 -3.50
C HIS A 38 5.83 3.93 -4.02
N PHE A 39 4.55 4.25 -4.07
CA PHE A 39 4.14 5.66 -4.12
C PHE A 39 4.24 6.23 -2.70
N GLN A 40 4.29 7.56 -2.62
CA GLN A 40 4.48 8.27 -1.36
C GLN A 40 3.54 9.47 -1.27
N TRP A 41 3.06 9.75 -0.06
CA TRP A 41 2.27 10.95 0.23
C TRP A 41 2.78 11.62 1.50
N THR A 42 2.47 12.92 1.65
CA THR A 42 2.81 13.67 2.86
C THR A 42 2.00 13.14 4.04
N HIS A 43 2.66 12.88 5.16
CA HIS A 43 2.00 12.65 6.44
C HIS A 43 1.42 13.97 6.96
N GLU A 44 0.10 14.09 6.96
CA GLU A 44 -0.63 15.24 7.50
C GLU A 44 -1.34 14.80 8.78
N GLU A 45 -0.90 15.27 9.94
CA GLU A 45 -1.45 14.83 11.23
C GLU A 45 -2.94 15.19 11.40
N THR A 46 -3.71 14.30 12.04
CA THR A 46 -5.08 14.59 12.48
C THR A 46 -5.10 15.17 13.90
N PRO A 47 -6.18 15.90 14.29
CA PRO A 47 -6.27 16.47 15.63
C PRO A 47 -6.17 15.47 16.79
N ASP A 48 -6.55 14.21 16.57
CA ASP A 48 -6.53 13.13 17.56
C ASP A 48 -5.36 12.15 17.37
N GLY A 49 -4.52 12.37 16.36
CA GLY A 49 -3.36 11.54 16.04
C GLY A 49 -3.69 10.17 15.46
N TRP A 50 -4.95 9.91 15.11
CA TRP A 50 -5.38 8.66 14.47
C TRP A 50 -5.67 8.88 12.99
N HIS A 51 -5.24 7.91 12.19
CA HIS A 51 -5.43 7.91 10.74
C HIS A 51 -6.21 6.68 10.28
N THR A 52 -7.00 6.84 9.23
CA THR A 52 -7.70 5.74 8.55
C THR A 52 -7.03 5.45 7.22
N TYR A 53 -6.53 4.22 7.07
CA TYR A 53 -5.95 3.74 5.82
C TYR A 53 -6.86 2.71 5.17
N GLY A 54 -6.91 2.69 3.84
CA GLY A 54 -7.72 1.74 3.11
C GLY A 54 -7.26 1.54 1.67
N CYS A 55 -7.62 0.38 1.13
CA CYS A 55 -7.42 0.06 -0.28
C CYS A 55 -8.75 -0.41 -0.87
N GLU A 56 -9.19 0.24 -1.94
CA GLU A 56 -10.22 -0.30 -2.82
C GLU A 56 -9.55 -1.23 -3.83
N TRP A 57 -9.70 -2.53 -3.60
CA TRP A 57 -9.27 -3.57 -4.52
C TRP A 57 -10.47 -4.06 -5.33
N SER A 58 -10.33 -4.02 -6.65
CA SER A 58 -11.33 -4.51 -7.60
C SER A 58 -10.64 -5.12 -8.83
N PRO A 59 -11.38 -5.77 -9.75
CA PRO A 59 -10.80 -6.30 -10.97
C PRO A 59 -10.09 -5.26 -11.86
N SER A 60 -10.36 -3.96 -11.68
CA SER A 60 -9.69 -2.90 -12.44
C SER A 60 -8.40 -2.37 -11.81
N GLY A 61 -8.08 -2.75 -10.56
CA GLY A 61 -6.90 -2.25 -9.88
C GLY A 61 -7.05 -2.05 -8.39
N TYR A 62 -6.13 -1.25 -7.85
CA TYR A 62 -6.03 -0.87 -6.46
C TYR A 62 -6.01 0.65 -6.34
N THR A 63 -6.94 1.23 -5.59
CA THR A 63 -6.91 2.64 -5.20
C THR A 63 -6.69 2.75 -3.70
N PHE A 64 -5.69 3.54 -3.30
CA PHE A 64 -5.27 3.67 -1.91
C PHE A 64 -5.73 4.98 -1.31
N TYR A 65 -6.12 4.93 -0.04
CA TYR A 65 -6.70 6.06 0.68
C TYR A 65 -6.04 6.27 2.05
N CYS A 66 -5.87 7.54 2.41
CA CYS A 66 -5.57 8.01 3.76
C CYS A 66 -6.62 9.05 4.12
N ASP A 67 -7.34 8.84 5.22
CA ASP A 67 -8.38 9.74 5.74
C ASP A 67 -9.43 10.12 4.69
N GLY A 68 -9.84 9.13 3.87
CA GLY A 68 -10.81 9.30 2.80
C GLY A 68 -10.28 10.01 1.54
N LYS A 69 -9.02 10.47 1.53
CA LYS A 69 -8.37 11.06 0.35
C LYS A 69 -7.61 9.99 -0.42
N LYS A 70 -7.71 10.00 -1.75
CA LYS A 70 -6.89 9.15 -2.61
C LYS A 70 -5.41 9.57 -2.51
N VAL A 71 -4.54 8.62 -2.20
CA VAL A 71 -3.08 8.84 -2.05
C VAL A 71 -2.24 8.08 -3.08
N GLY A 72 -2.82 7.07 -3.73
CA GLY A 72 -2.14 6.29 -4.76
C GLY A 72 -3.09 5.40 -5.56
N GLU A 73 -2.58 4.89 -6.68
CA GLU A 73 -3.24 3.85 -7.48
C GLU A 73 -2.19 2.97 -8.15
N GLN A 74 -2.48 1.67 -8.26
CA GLN A 74 -1.70 0.72 -9.06
C GLN A 74 -2.69 -0.28 -9.69
N ASN A 75 -2.75 -0.33 -11.02
CA ASN A 75 -3.89 -0.96 -11.71
C ASN A 75 -3.55 -2.27 -12.45
N THR A 76 -2.31 -2.72 -12.38
CA THR A 76 -1.84 -3.98 -12.96
C THR A 76 -0.57 -4.40 -12.22
N PRO A 77 -0.26 -5.70 -12.06
CA PRO A 77 -1.22 -6.79 -12.17
C PRO A 77 -2.23 -6.71 -11.01
N VAL A 78 -3.42 -7.27 -11.23
CA VAL A 78 -4.46 -7.35 -10.20
C VAL A 78 -4.53 -8.77 -9.68
N SER A 79 -4.39 -8.96 -8.37
CA SER A 79 -4.50 -10.26 -7.72
C SER A 79 -5.84 -10.93 -8.09
N GLN A 80 -5.78 -12.23 -8.37
CA GLN A 80 -6.93 -13.06 -8.74
C GLN A 80 -7.18 -14.16 -7.69
N VAL A 81 -6.57 -14.03 -6.52
CA VAL A 81 -6.65 -14.99 -5.41
C VAL A 81 -7.00 -14.25 -4.11
N PRO A 82 -7.70 -14.88 -3.15
CA PRO A 82 -7.99 -14.25 -1.87
C PRO A 82 -6.72 -13.81 -1.13
N GLU A 83 -6.79 -12.64 -0.50
CA GLU A 83 -5.75 -12.07 0.36
C GLU A 83 -6.22 -12.04 1.81
N PHE A 84 -5.29 -11.92 2.75
CA PHE A 84 -5.58 -11.74 4.17
C PHE A 84 -4.88 -10.48 4.67
N LEU A 85 -5.43 -9.84 5.71
CA LEU A 85 -4.81 -8.68 6.32
C LEU A 85 -3.69 -9.11 7.27
N LEU A 86 -2.56 -8.44 7.16
CA LEU A 86 -1.45 -8.51 8.10
C LEU A 86 -1.20 -7.11 8.67
N VAL A 87 -1.03 -7.04 9.99
CA VAL A 87 -0.58 -5.83 10.68
C VAL A 87 0.64 -6.22 11.49
N SER A 88 1.77 -5.59 11.20
CA SER A 88 3.06 -5.84 11.81
C SER A 88 3.78 -4.53 12.10
N THR A 89 4.88 -4.63 12.83
CA THR A 89 5.86 -3.57 13.02
C THR A 89 7.22 -4.13 12.68
N GLU A 90 8.06 -3.34 12.03
CA GLU A 90 9.44 -3.72 11.65
C GLU A 90 10.49 -2.89 12.39
#